data_AF-A0A640K740-F1
#
_entry.id   AF-A0A640K740-F1
#
_cell.length_a   1.000
_cell.length_b   1.000
_cell.length_c   1.000
_cell.angle_alpha   90.00
_cell.angle_beta   90.00
_cell.angle_gamma   90.00
#
_symmetry.space_group_name_H-M   'P 1'
#
loop_
_entity.id
_entity.type
_entity.pdbx_description
1 polymer ?
#
loop_
_entity_poly.entity_id
_entity_poly.type
_entity_poly.pdbx_seq_one_letter_code
_entity_poly.pdbx_strand_id
1 'polypeptide(L)'
;MYNGVEAAAVKGTGLSGYVQRSRVNVSAAGRAPAEEGAEPVEGGASINPLEQRRAQGENREMAARLESHHALRDVRLRVMLYREEREAAGVDPVTIDRECDELYNSLLVAAKRRLKAQQKTENAKTAAKFAAAFGVKSTATMTTAGSGGVGSGSAFDRSVQEVEKRRSEEERRRHQEAQLVEHLKRMRREGSDAAAP
;
A
#
# COMPACT_ATOMS: atom_id res chain seq x y z
N MET A 1 -8.49 -10.48 58.72
CA MET A 1 -9.53 -11.38 58.17
C MET A 1 -9.31 -11.45 56.66
N TYR A 2 -9.28 -12.67 56.10
CA TYR A 2 -9.17 -12.87 54.66
C TYR A 2 -10.59 -12.81 54.06
N ASN A 3 -10.82 -11.88 53.13
CA ASN A 3 -12.15 -11.64 52.54
C ASN A 3 -12.52 -12.72 51.49
N GLY A 4 -12.46 -14.00 51.86
CA GLY A 4 -12.75 -15.12 50.95
C GLY A 4 -11.73 -15.34 49.83
N VAL A 5 -10.56 -14.69 49.90
CA VAL A 5 -9.48 -14.78 48.87
C VAL A 5 -8.40 -15.80 49.24
N GLU A 6 -8.64 -16.62 50.27
CA GLU A 6 -7.71 -17.65 50.71
C GLU A 6 -8.02 -19.00 50.05
N ALA A 7 -6.99 -19.83 49.88
CA ALA A 7 -7.17 -21.21 49.44
C ALA A 7 -7.93 -21.98 50.53
N ALA A 8 -9.04 -22.62 50.18
CA ALA A 8 -9.90 -23.35 51.11
C ALA A 8 -9.17 -24.42 51.94
N ALA A 9 -8.07 -24.97 51.41
CA ALA A 9 -7.14 -25.80 52.17
C ALA A 9 -5.71 -25.58 51.66
N VAL A 10 -4.79 -25.28 52.57
CA VAL A 10 -3.36 -25.10 52.26
C VAL A 10 -2.65 -26.46 52.11
N LYS A 11 -3.19 -27.51 52.75
CA LYS A 11 -2.62 -28.86 52.77
C LYS A 11 -2.71 -29.51 51.39
N GLY A 12 -1.56 -29.94 50.85
CA GLY A 12 -1.45 -30.60 49.53
C GLY A 12 -1.10 -29.66 48.38
N THR A 13 -1.09 -28.34 48.60
CA THR A 13 -0.69 -27.36 47.57
C THR A 13 0.82 -27.14 47.50
N GLY A 14 1.58 -27.52 48.53
CA GLY A 14 3.01 -27.27 48.63
C GLY A 14 3.39 -25.80 48.85
N LEU A 15 2.41 -24.92 49.08
CA LEU A 15 2.59 -23.49 49.31
C LEU A 15 2.36 -23.13 50.78
N SER A 16 2.90 -21.99 51.22
CA SER A 16 2.77 -21.51 52.61
C SER A 16 1.38 -21.01 52.99
N GLY A 17 0.45 -20.91 52.03
CA GLY A 17 -0.88 -20.35 52.23
C GLY A 17 -0.90 -18.83 52.50
N TYR A 18 0.26 -18.16 52.44
CA TYR A 18 0.36 -16.73 52.70
C TYR A 18 -0.17 -15.91 51.52
N VAL A 19 -1.30 -15.24 51.71
CA VAL A 19 -1.91 -14.37 50.69
C VAL A 19 -1.49 -12.92 50.91
N GLN A 20 -0.77 -12.35 49.94
CA GLN A 20 -0.42 -10.93 49.92
C GLN A 20 -1.43 -10.12 49.12
N ARG A 21 -1.86 -8.97 49.65
CA ARG A 21 -2.69 -8.02 48.89
C ARG A 21 -1.84 -7.40 47.78
N SER A 22 -2.22 -7.65 46.53
CA SER A 22 -1.56 -7.03 45.38
C SER A 22 -1.64 -5.51 45.47
N ARG A 23 -0.49 -4.84 45.31
CA ARG A 23 -0.39 -3.36 45.26
C ARG A 23 -0.59 -2.79 43.85
N VAL A 24 -0.79 -3.65 42.83
CA VAL A 24 -0.71 -3.22 41.43
C VAL A 24 -2.03 -2.68 40.85
N ASN A 25 -3.19 -2.83 41.52
CA ASN A 25 -4.46 -2.34 40.96
C ASN A 25 -5.25 -1.45 41.94
N VAL A 26 -5.06 -0.13 41.84
CA VAL A 26 -5.91 0.90 42.49
C VAL A 26 -7.05 1.35 41.57
N SER A 27 -7.59 0.46 40.72
CA SER A 27 -8.72 0.80 39.82
C SER A 27 -9.88 -0.19 39.83
N ALA A 28 -9.92 -1.15 40.76
CA ALA A 28 -11.07 -2.05 40.91
C ALA A 28 -12.21 -1.45 41.76
N ALA A 29 -12.04 -0.27 42.36
CA ALA A 29 -13.05 0.37 43.22
C ALA A 29 -14.23 1.00 42.45
N GLY A 30 -14.24 0.94 41.11
CA GLY A 30 -15.32 1.45 40.27
C GLY A 30 -16.07 0.39 39.45
N ARG A 31 -15.76 -0.90 39.60
CA ARG A 31 -16.47 -1.96 38.86
C ARG A 31 -17.73 -2.35 39.63
N ALA A 32 -18.87 -1.80 39.23
CA ALA A 32 -20.18 -2.23 39.70
C ALA A 32 -20.35 -3.76 39.52
N PRO A 33 -21.07 -4.44 40.43
CA PRO A 33 -21.26 -5.89 40.32
C PRO A 33 -22.01 -6.19 39.01
N ALA A 34 -21.46 -7.08 38.21
CA ALA A 34 -22.16 -7.63 37.06
C ALA A 34 -23.33 -8.47 37.60
N GLU A 35 -24.56 -8.10 37.27
CA GLU A 35 -25.71 -8.97 37.48
C GLU A 35 -25.57 -10.23 36.61
N GLU A 36 -25.68 -11.39 37.23
CA GLU A 36 -25.80 -12.68 36.55
C GLU A 36 -27.03 -12.65 35.64
N GLY A 37 -26.80 -12.59 34.33
CA GLY A 37 -27.86 -12.59 33.31
C GLY A 37 -27.65 -11.60 32.17
N ALA A 38 -26.73 -10.64 32.30
CA ALA A 38 -26.37 -9.77 31.20
C ALA A 38 -25.30 -10.44 30.33
N GLU A 39 -25.67 -10.80 29.09
CA GLU A 39 -24.74 -10.99 27.97
C GLU A 39 -23.59 -9.98 28.07
N PRO A 40 -22.33 -10.38 27.85
CA PRO A 40 -21.21 -9.46 27.91
C PRO A 40 -21.44 -8.37 26.85
N VAL A 41 -21.99 -7.24 27.29
CA VAL A 41 -22.00 -6.01 26.51
C VAL A 41 -20.53 -5.69 26.33
N GLU A 42 -20.01 -6.06 25.16
CA GLU A 42 -18.67 -5.73 24.70
C GLU A 42 -18.43 -4.28 25.09
N GLY A 43 -17.49 -4.08 26.00
CA GLY A 43 -17.14 -2.77 26.53
C GLY A 43 -16.79 -1.86 25.37
N GLY A 44 -17.78 -1.11 24.91
CA GLY A 44 -17.69 -0.08 23.91
C GLY A 44 -16.90 1.07 24.49
N ALA A 45 -15.58 0.91 24.59
CA ALA A 45 -14.71 2.03 24.28
C ALA A 45 -15.13 2.42 22.85
N SER A 46 -15.78 3.56 22.69
CA SER A 46 -16.09 4.12 21.38
C SER A 46 -14.76 4.28 20.64
N ILE A 47 -14.34 3.24 19.91
CA ILE A 47 -13.04 3.20 19.26
C ILE A 47 -13.05 4.38 18.31
N ASN A 48 -12.17 5.35 18.57
CA ASN A 48 -12.05 6.51 17.72
C ASN A 48 -11.84 6.01 16.28
N PRO A 49 -12.72 6.36 15.33
CA PRO A 49 -12.66 5.80 13.97
C PRO A 49 -11.32 6.12 13.28
N LEU A 50 -10.63 7.18 13.70
CA LEU A 50 -9.30 7.53 13.21
C LEU A 50 -8.22 6.60 13.78
N GLU A 51 -8.30 6.25 15.06
CA GLU A 51 -7.38 5.29 15.69
C GLU A 51 -7.56 3.90 15.11
N GLN A 52 -8.82 3.50 14.86
CA GLN A 52 -9.11 2.23 14.19
C GLN A 52 -8.48 2.18 12.79
N ARG A 53 -8.52 3.28 12.02
CA ARG A 53 -7.87 3.35 10.70
C ARG A 53 -6.35 3.29 10.79
N ARG A 54 -5.73 3.95 11.77
CA ARG A 54 -4.27 3.85 12.00
C ARG A 54 -3.86 2.42 12.35
N ALA A 55 -4.56 1.81 13.31
CA ALA A 55 -4.31 0.43 13.72
C ALA A 55 -4.49 -0.56 12.55
N GLN A 56 -5.49 -0.37 11.68
CA GLN A 56 -5.64 -1.16 10.47
C GLN A 56 -4.47 -0.99 9.49
N GLY A 57 -3.90 0.22 9.38
CA GLY A 57 -2.71 0.47 8.57
C GLY A 57 -1.48 -0.26 9.10
N GLU A 58 -1.23 -0.13 10.41
CA GLU A 58 -0.11 -0.80 11.09
C GLU A 58 -0.24 -2.33 11.02
N ASN A 59 -1.44 -2.87 11.24
CA ASN A 59 -1.70 -4.31 11.14
C ASN A 59 -1.45 -4.84 9.73
N ARG A 60 -1.79 -4.07 8.68
CA ARG A 60 -1.49 -4.45 7.29
C ARG A 60 0.01 -4.46 7.02
N GLU A 61 0.75 -3.47 7.53
CA GLU A 61 2.20 -3.44 7.39
C GLU A 61 2.87 -4.62 8.11
N MET A 62 2.42 -4.93 9.33
CA MET A 62 2.92 -6.07 10.09
C MET A 62 2.59 -7.40 9.39
N ALA A 63 1.39 -7.55 8.83
CA ALA A 63 1.03 -8.71 8.03
C ALA A 63 1.95 -8.87 6.80
N ALA A 64 2.22 -7.80 6.06
CA ALA A 64 3.12 -7.85 4.91
C ALA A 64 4.57 -8.24 5.29
N ARG A 65 5.05 -7.75 6.45
CA ARG A 65 6.36 -8.16 6.99
C ARG A 65 6.38 -9.64 7.35
N LEU A 66 5.34 -10.13 8.02
CA LEU A 66 5.21 -11.55 8.37
C LEU A 66 5.18 -12.44 7.12
N GLU A 67 4.40 -12.07 6.10
CA GLU A 67 4.36 -12.79 4.82
C GLU A 67 5.74 -12.89 4.16
N SER A 68 6.51 -11.80 4.17
CA SER A 68 7.88 -11.81 3.64
C SER A 68 8.80 -12.77 4.41
N HIS A 69 8.63 -12.85 5.73
CA HIS A 69 9.40 -13.75 6.59
C HIS A 69 8.99 -15.21 6.39
N HIS A 70 7.69 -15.48 6.27
CA HIS A 70 7.16 -16.82 5.94
C HIS A 70 7.72 -17.29 4.59
N ALA A 71 7.68 -16.45 3.56
CA ALA A 71 8.22 -16.79 2.24
C ALA A 71 9.72 -17.16 2.31
N LEU A 72 10.52 -16.43 3.11
CA LEU A 72 11.94 -16.72 3.28
C LEU A 72 12.18 -18.02 4.07
N ARG A 73 11.37 -18.26 5.11
CA ARG A 73 11.41 -19.51 5.88
C ARG A 73 11.05 -20.71 5.01
N ASP A 74 10.03 -20.59 4.16
CA ASP A 74 9.62 -21.66 3.24
C ASP A 74 10.74 -22.03 2.26
N VAL A 75 11.48 -21.04 1.74
CA VAL A 75 12.65 -21.29 0.90
C VAL A 75 13.71 -22.08 1.66
N ARG A 76 14.04 -21.66 2.90
CA ARG A 76 15.04 -22.35 3.72
C ARG A 76 14.62 -23.77 4.08
N LEU A 77 13.35 -23.98 4.43
CA LEU A 77 12.81 -25.31 4.73
C LEU A 77 12.93 -26.25 3.53
N ARG A 78 12.61 -25.77 2.33
CA ARG A 78 12.76 -26.58 1.10
C ARG A 78 14.20 -26.98 0.82
N VAL A 79 15.15 -26.07 1.05
CA VAL A 79 16.58 -26.38 0.88
C VAL A 79 17.05 -27.39 1.92
N MET A 80 16.63 -27.26 3.19
CA MET A 80 16.96 -28.25 4.22
C MET A 80 16.37 -29.62 3.93
N LEU A 81 15.10 -29.70 3.51
CA LEU A 81 14.48 -30.97 3.12
C LEU A 81 15.19 -31.60 1.91
N TYR A 82 15.54 -30.80 0.91
CA TYR A 82 16.30 -31.27 -0.25
C TYR A 82 17.68 -31.81 0.14
N ARG A 83 18.36 -31.14 1.06
CA ARG A 83 19.65 -31.59 1.60
C ARG A 83 19.50 -32.94 2.29
N GLU A 84 18.51 -33.08 3.19
CA GLU A 84 18.22 -34.33 3.89
C GLU A 84 17.92 -35.49 2.90
N GLU A 85 17.14 -35.22 1.85
CA GLU A 85 16.84 -36.20 0.79
C GLU A 85 18.12 -36.67 0.05
N ARG A 86 19.04 -35.74 -0.26
CA ARG A 86 20.28 -36.06 -0.97
C ARG A 86 21.31 -36.74 -0.07
N GLU A 87 21.39 -36.35 1.20
CA GLU A 87 22.22 -37.03 2.21
C GLU A 87 21.74 -38.47 2.42
N ALA A 88 20.42 -38.69 2.50
CA ALA A 88 19.84 -40.03 2.60
C ALA A 88 20.09 -40.90 1.35
N ALA A 89 20.20 -40.28 0.17
CA ALA A 89 20.57 -40.94 -1.08
C ALA A 89 22.07 -41.24 -1.21
N GLY A 90 22.91 -40.80 -0.25
CA GLY A 90 24.35 -41.03 -0.24
C GLY A 90 25.12 -40.22 -1.29
N VAL A 91 24.60 -39.07 -1.70
CA VAL A 91 25.30 -38.16 -2.62
C VAL A 91 26.49 -37.50 -1.91
N ASP A 92 27.56 -37.23 -2.66
CA ASP A 92 28.76 -36.56 -2.14
C ASP A 92 28.44 -35.15 -1.59
N PRO A 93 28.90 -34.79 -0.38
CA PRO A 93 28.55 -33.53 0.29
C PRO A 93 28.88 -32.27 -0.53
N VAL A 94 29.98 -32.28 -1.29
CA VAL A 94 30.36 -31.11 -2.12
C VAL A 94 29.35 -30.89 -3.24
N THR A 95 28.81 -31.97 -3.79
CA THR A 95 27.76 -31.91 -4.80
C THR A 95 26.44 -31.44 -4.20
N ILE A 96 26.09 -31.91 -3.00
CA ILE A 96 24.90 -31.48 -2.27
C ILE A 96 24.94 -29.97 -2.00
N ASP A 97 26.06 -29.45 -1.50
CA ASP A 97 26.19 -28.02 -1.18
C ASP A 97 26.00 -27.14 -2.43
N ARG A 98 26.58 -27.53 -3.57
CA ARG A 98 26.39 -26.81 -4.85
C ARG A 98 24.93 -26.81 -5.29
N GLU A 99 24.28 -27.97 -5.30
CA GLU A 99 22.86 -28.07 -5.68
C GLU A 99 21.96 -27.28 -4.71
N CYS A 100 22.27 -27.28 -3.41
CA CYS A 100 21.54 -26.52 -2.40
C CYS A 100 21.68 -25.00 -2.61
N ASP A 101 22.87 -24.52 -2.95
CA ASP A 101 23.11 -23.10 -3.24
C ASP A 101 22.35 -22.66 -4.51
N GLU A 102 22.38 -23.47 -5.57
CA GLU A 102 21.62 -23.21 -6.79
C GLU A 102 20.11 -23.21 -6.53
N LEU A 103 19.62 -24.21 -5.79
CA LEU A 103 18.22 -24.31 -5.39
C LEU A 103 17.79 -23.11 -4.54
N TYR A 104 18.60 -22.72 -3.55
CA TYR A 104 18.33 -21.55 -2.71
C TYR A 104 18.21 -20.27 -3.55
N ASN A 105 19.16 -20.03 -4.44
CA ASN A 105 19.16 -18.85 -5.30
C ASN A 105 17.94 -18.81 -6.23
N SER A 106 17.59 -19.96 -6.85
CA SER A 106 16.43 -20.06 -7.73
C SER A 106 15.10 -19.80 -6.99
N LEU A 107 14.94 -20.40 -5.81
CA LEU A 107 13.75 -20.23 -4.98
C LEU A 107 13.63 -18.81 -4.42
N LEU A 108 14.75 -18.19 -4.06
CA LEU A 108 14.79 -16.81 -3.57
C LEU A 108 14.38 -15.82 -4.66
N VAL A 109 14.82 -16.02 -5.90
CA VAL A 109 14.36 -15.21 -7.05
C VAL A 109 12.87 -15.40 -7.28
N ALA A 110 12.36 -16.63 -7.24
CA ALA A 110 10.94 -16.92 -7.40
C ALA A 110 10.10 -16.28 -6.28
N ALA A 111 10.54 -16.37 -5.02
CA ALA A 111 9.88 -15.75 -3.87
C ALA A 111 9.83 -14.23 -3.98
N LYS A 112 10.95 -13.58 -4.35
CA LYS A 112 11.00 -12.13 -4.61
C LYS A 112 10.06 -11.70 -5.72
N ARG A 113 9.96 -12.48 -6.81
CA ARG A 113 9.03 -12.21 -7.92
C ARG A 113 7.57 -12.32 -7.45
N ARG A 114 7.23 -13.32 -6.63
CA ARG A 114 5.88 -13.48 -6.06
C ARG A 114 5.50 -12.33 -5.15
N LEU A 115 6.38 -11.92 -4.23
CA LEU A 115 6.14 -10.76 -3.35
C LEU A 115 5.91 -9.47 -4.16
N LYS A 116 6.73 -9.22 -5.20
CA LYS A 116 6.53 -8.07 -6.10
C LYS A 116 5.21 -8.15 -6.86
N ALA A 117 4.79 -9.33 -7.30
CA ALA A 117 3.51 -9.51 -7.96
C ALA A 117 2.34 -9.25 -7.01
N GLN A 118 2.40 -9.76 -5.78
CA GLN A 118 1.39 -9.50 -4.74
C GLN A 118 1.27 -8.00 -4.45
N GLN A 119 2.39 -7.31 -4.19
CA GLN A 119 2.40 -5.85 -3.99
C GLN A 119 1.77 -5.09 -5.16
N LYS A 120 2.05 -5.49 -6.41
CA LYS A 120 1.40 -4.88 -7.59
C LYS A 120 -0.10 -5.10 -7.59
N THR A 121 -0.57 -6.31 -7.27
CA THR A 121 -2.01 -6.58 -7.21
C THR A 121 -2.70 -5.82 -6.09
N GLU A 122 -2.05 -5.65 -4.94
CA GLU A 122 -2.59 -4.85 -3.84
C GLU A 122 -2.66 -3.37 -4.19
N ASN A 123 -1.59 -2.83 -4.79
CA ASN A 123 -1.57 -1.46 -5.28
C ASN A 123 -2.60 -1.23 -6.38
N ALA A 124 -2.84 -2.21 -7.25
CA ALA A 124 -3.90 -2.14 -8.25
C ALA A 124 -5.30 -2.14 -7.60
N LYS A 125 -5.53 -2.97 -6.57
CA LYS A 125 -6.78 -3.00 -5.81
C LYS A 125 -7.03 -1.69 -5.05
N THR A 126 -6.00 -1.09 -4.44
CA THR A 126 -6.12 0.20 -3.77
C THR A 126 -6.36 1.32 -4.78
N ALA A 127 -5.62 1.36 -5.88
CA ALA A 127 -5.82 2.32 -6.96
C ALA A 127 -7.24 2.23 -7.55
N ALA A 128 -7.77 1.02 -7.76
CA ALA A 128 -9.15 0.82 -8.22
C ALA A 128 -10.19 1.35 -7.22
N LYS A 129 -9.97 1.15 -5.91
CA LYS A 129 -10.83 1.71 -4.86
C LYS A 129 -10.80 3.24 -4.84
N PHE A 130 -9.62 3.85 -5.01
CA PHE A 130 -9.50 5.30 -5.13
C PHE A 130 -10.19 5.81 -6.40
N ALA A 131 -9.96 5.17 -7.55
CA ALA A 131 -10.62 5.54 -8.80
C ALA A 131 -12.16 5.50 -8.68
N ALA A 132 -12.70 4.45 -8.06
CA ALA A 132 -14.14 4.35 -7.78
C ALA A 132 -14.65 5.45 -6.85
N ALA A 133 -13.92 5.79 -5.78
CA ALA A 133 -14.30 6.83 -4.83
C ALA A 133 -14.31 8.24 -5.46
N PHE A 134 -13.44 8.50 -6.42
CA PHE A 134 -13.36 9.76 -7.15
C PHE A 134 -14.15 9.77 -8.47
N GLY A 135 -14.93 8.73 -8.76
CA GLY A 135 -15.71 8.62 -10.00
C GLY A 135 -14.86 8.54 -11.27
N VAL A 136 -13.56 8.25 -11.14
CA VAL A 136 -12.65 8.05 -12.26
C VAL A 136 -12.93 6.66 -12.82
N LYS A 137 -13.61 6.58 -13.96
CA LYS A 137 -13.79 5.32 -14.69
C LYS A 137 -12.42 4.74 -14.99
N SER A 138 -12.08 3.65 -14.31
CA SER A 138 -10.89 2.87 -14.64
C SER A 138 -11.04 2.35 -16.06
N THR A 139 -10.18 2.81 -16.96
CA THR A 139 -10.05 2.43 -18.38
C THR A 139 -9.61 0.97 -18.58
N ALA A 140 -9.95 0.06 -17.66
CA ALA A 140 -9.72 -1.37 -17.80
C ALA A 140 -10.88 -2.09 -18.53
N THR A 141 -12.01 -1.42 -18.78
CA THR A 141 -13.19 -2.02 -19.42
C THR A 141 -13.32 -1.67 -20.91
N MET A 142 -12.34 -1.01 -21.53
CA MET A 142 -12.34 -0.62 -22.95
C MET A 142 -11.16 -1.20 -23.76
N THR A 143 -10.82 -2.47 -23.56
CA THR A 143 -9.78 -3.13 -24.38
C THR A 143 -10.25 -4.39 -25.11
N THR A 144 -11.56 -4.53 -25.35
CA THR A 144 -12.11 -5.58 -26.25
C THR A 144 -13.06 -5.08 -27.34
N ALA A 145 -13.08 -3.78 -27.61
CA ALA A 145 -13.68 -3.25 -28.84
C ALA A 145 -12.76 -2.17 -29.37
N GLY A 146 -12.33 -2.33 -30.63
CA GLY A 146 -11.31 -1.49 -31.27
C GLY A 146 -11.65 -0.01 -31.31
N SER A 147 -10.63 0.75 -31.70
CA SER A 147 -10.56 2.22 -31.77
C SER A 147 -9.86 2.86 -30.58
N GLY A 148 -8.75 3.53 -30.87
CA GLY A 148 -7.92 4.23 -29.90
C GLY A 148 -8.75 5.25 -29.10
N GLY A 149 -8.72 5.07 -27.78
CA GLY A 149 -9.47 5.90 -26.84
C GLY A 149 -8.56 6.31 -25.69
N VAL A 150 -8.08 7.54 -25.79
CA VAL A 150 -7.39 8.31 -24.76
C VAL A 150 -8.23 8.32 -23.48
N GLY A 151 -7.64 7.87 -22.38
CA GLY A 151 -8.30 7.83 -21.08
C GLY A 151 -7.34 8.22 -19.96
N SER A 152 -6.70 9.37 -20.13
CA SER A 152 -6.15 10.19 -19.06
C SER A 152 -6.98 11.46 -19.02
N GLY A 153 -7.43 11.89 -17.84
CA GLY A 153 -8.18 13.14 -17.70
C GLY A 153 -7.46 14.29 -18.41
N SER A 154 -8.20 15.09 -19.17
CA SER A 154 -7.66 16.08 -20.12
C SER A 154 -6.81 17.19 -19.51
N ALA A 155 -6.60 17.21 -18.19
CA ALA A 155 -5.77 18.18 -17.48
C ALA A 155 -4.27 17.83 -17.45
N PHE A 156 -3.88 16.59 -17.77
CA PHE A 156 -2.47 16.15 -17.75
C PHE A 156 -2.02 15.45 -19.05
N ASP A 157 -2.77 15.62 -20.13
CA ASP A 157 -2.39 15.06 -21.42
C ASP A 157 -1.36 16.00 -22.09
N ARG A 158 -0.07 15.62 -22.03
CA ARG A 158 1.03 16.39 -22.65
C ARG A 158 0.75 16.70 -24.11
N SER A 159 0.03 15.82 -24.81
CA SER A 159 -0.36 16.02 -26.21
C SER A 159 -1.34 17.18 -26.39
N VAL A 160 -2.32 17.33 -25.51
CA VAL A 160 -3.29 18.45 -25.51
C VAL A 160 -2.60 19.76 -25.16
N GLN A 161 -1.69 19.73 -24.18
CA GLN A 161 -0.88 20.89 -23.79
C GLN A 161 0.05 21.36 -24.92
N GLU A 162 0.64 20.43 -25.68
CA GLU A 162 1.47 20.77 -26.84
C GLU A 162 0.64 21.33 -28.01
N VAL A 163 -0.57 20.81 -28.25
CA VAL A 163 -1.47 21.35 -29.29
C VAL A 163 -1.97 22.74 -28.92
N GLU A 164 -2.36 22.96 -27.66
CA GLU A 164 -2.82 24.26 -27.16
C GLU A 164 -1.67 25.29 -27.16
N LYS A 165 -0.46 24.87 -26.77
CA LYS A 165 0.74 25.71 -26.86
C LYS A 165 1.06 26.09 -28.30
N ARG A 166 1.01 25.14 -29.25
CA ARG A 166 1.22 25.44 -30.68
C ARG A 166 0.18 26.41 -31.24
N ARG A 167 -1.10 26.26 -30.87
CA ARG A 167 -2.15 27.22 -31.25
C ARG A 167 -1.87 28.62 -30.70
N SER A 168 -1.48 28.73 -29.42
CA SER A 168 -1.16 30.02 -28.82
C SER A 168 0.08 30.69 -29.44
N GLU A 169 1.08 29.90 -29.86
CA GLU A 169 2.27 30.41 -30.56
C GLU A 169 1.96 30.85 -31.99
N GLU A 170 1.10 30.12 -32.71
CA GLU A 170 0.63 30.49 -34.05
C GLU A 170 -0.21 31.77 -34.01
N GLU A 171 -1.06 31.96 -33.00
CA GLU A 171 -1.83 33.19 -32.81
C GLU A 171 -0.93 34.40 -32.52
N ARG A 172 0.13 34.23 -31.71
CA ARG A 172 1.12 35.31 -31.49
C ARG A 172 1.89 35.66 -32.75
N ARG A 173 2.27 34.66 -33.57
CA ARG A 173 2.93 34.92 -34.86
C ARG A 173 2.01 35.66 -35.82
N ARG A 174 0.74 35.25 -35.94
CA ARG A 174 -0.25 35.96 -36.78
C ARG A 174 -0.48 37.39 -36.33
N HIS A 175 -0.50 37.66 -35.01
CA HIS A 175 -0.60 39.03 -34.52
C HIS A 175 0.64 39.88 -34.83
N GLN A 176 1.84 39.31 -34.73
CA GLN A 176 3.08 40.01 -35.09
C GLN A 176 3.14 40.27 -36.61
N GLU A 177 2.76 39.30 -37.43
CA GLU A 177 2.67 39.46 -38.89
C GLU A 177 1.62 40.51 -39.28
N ALA A 178 0.46 40.51 -38.63
CA ALA A 178 -0.57 41.52 -38.85
C ALA A 178 -0.10 42.93 -38.48
N GLN A 179 0.63 43.08 -37.37
CA GLN A 179 1.23 44.36 -36.96
C GLN A 179 2.30 44.84 -37.95
N LEU A 180 3.14 43.94 -38.46
CA LEU A 180 4.13 44.28 -39.48
C LEU A 180 3.49 44.68 -40.81
N VAL A 181 2.45 43.97 -41.24
CA VAL A 181 1.69 44.31 -42.46
C VAL A 181 0.96 45.65 -42.29
N GLU A 182 0.40 45.92 -41.12
CA GLU A 182 -0.22 47.22 -40.83
C GLU A 182 0.82 48.34 -40.85
N HIS A 183 1.98 48.14 -40.22
CA HIS A 183 3.08 49.10 -40.22
C HIS A 183 3.60 49.38 -41.64
N LEU A 184 3.78 48.34 -42.46
CA LEU A 184 4.16 48.48 -43.86
C LEU A 184 3.10 49.20 -44.70
N LYS A 185 1.80 48.97 -44.43
CA LYS A 185 0.71 49.70 -45.07
C LYS A 185 0.69 51.17 -44.67
N ARG A 186 0.98 51.50 -43.40
CA ARG A 186 1.10 52.90 -42.93
C ARG A 186 2.28 53.60 -43.59
N MET A 187 3.47 52.98 -43.58
CA MET A 187 4.66 53.48 -44.27
C MET A 187 4.43 53.70 -45.77
N ARG A 188 3.68 52.80 -46.43
CA ARG A 188 3.33 52.95 -47.85
C ARG A 188 2.37 54.10 -48.12
N ARG A 189 1.45 54.39 -47.20
CA ARG A 189 0.52 55.54 -47.29
C ARG A 189 1.24 56.86 -47.04
N GLU A 190 2.10 56.90 -46.02
CA GLU A 190 2.94 58.07 -45.72
C GLU A 190 3.95 58.35 -46.85
N GLY A 191 4.49 57.30 -47.47
CA GLY A 191 5.34 57.42 -48.67
C GLY A 191 4.59 57.82 -49.95
N SER A 192 3.28 57.55 -50.05
CA SER A 192 2.45 58.03 -51.17
C SER A 192 1.95 59.46 -50.98
N ASP A 193 1.70 59.89 -49.74
CA ASP A 193 1.33 61.27 -49.42
C ASP A 193 2.52 62.23 -49.49
N ALA A 194 3.75 61.75 -49.26
CA ALA A 194 4.97 62.52 -49.51
C ALA A 194 5.37 62.63 -51.00
N ALA A 195 4.68 61.93 -51.90
CA ALA A 195 4.96 61.88 -53.34
C ALA A 195 3.80 62.43 -54.21
N ALA A 196 2.77 63.02 -53.61
CA ALA A 196 1.74 63.78 -54.32
C ALA A 196 2.13 65.29 -54.35
N PRO A 197 2.33 65.90 -55.53
CA PRO A 197 2.62 67.33 -55.68
C PRO A 197 1.42 68.24 -55.40
#